data_AF-A0A4R9QC13-F1
#
_entry.id   AF-A0A4R9QC13-F1
#
_cell.length_a   1.000
_cell.length_b   1.000
_cell.length_c   1.000
_cell.angle_alpha   90.00
_cell.angle_beta   90.00
_cell.angle_gamma   90.00
#
_symmetry.space_group_name_H-M   'P 1'
#
loop_
_entity.id
_entity.type
_entity.pdbx_description
1 polymer ?
#
loop_
_entity_poly.entity_id
_entity_poly.type
_entity_poly.pdbx_seq_one_letter_code
_entity_poly.pdbx_strand_id
1 'polypeptide(L)'
;MSRPVRDILAECMRRERVGLVRPLWHDFVATNDEACEQVRLRADHLTRLLASYGLTIVQTEDARAPETPPDTIYRCALEDGTAERVIRRAGDGWEVVKVAGGVETVEQSFMLDRAAINAGLVLTDAPEAKSISGLGRQLAALVEIFRVHAQGMAK
;
A
#
# COMPACT_ATOMS: atom_id res chain seq x y z
N MET A 1 -15.33 15.67 -21.65
CA MET A 1 -13.95 15.37 -22.08
C MET A 1 -13.36 14.36 -21.12
N SER A 2 -12.79 13.26 -21.59
CA SER A 2 -12.09 12.31 -20.72
C SER A 2 -10.80 12.96 -20.18
N ARG A 3 -10.44 12.67 -18.94
CA ARG A 3 -9.19 13.15 -18.34
C ARG A 3 -7.99 12.49 -19.04
N PRO A 4 -6.87 13.20 -19.27
CA PRO A 4 -5.67 12.59 -19.85
C PRO A 4 -5.15 11.41 -19.01
N VAL A 5 -4.71 10.32 -19.66
CA VAL A 5 -4.14 9.13 -18.99
C VAL A 5 -2.99 9.50 -18.05
N ARG A 6 -2.14 10.44 -18.47
CA ARG A 6 -1.04 11.00 -17.65
C ARG A 6 -1.54 11.51 -16.30
N ASP A 7 -2.65 12.23 -16.30
CA ASP A 7 -3.22 12.87 -15.12
C ASP A 7 -3.91 11.86 -14.19
N ILE A 8 -4.59 10.86 -14.78
CA ILE A 8 -5.15 9.73 -14.04
C ILE A 8 -4.04 8.92 -13.37
N LEU A 9 -2.97 8.60 -14.11
CA LEU A 9 -1.84 7.84 -13.59
C LEU A 9 -1.11 8.60 -12.48
N ALA A 10 -0.91 9.91 -12.63
CA ALA A 10 -0.33 10.76 -11.59
C ALA A 10 -1.17 10.75 -10.31
N GLU A 11 -2.50 10.87 -10.43
CA GLU A 11 -3.40 10.74 -9.30
C GLU A 11 -3.29 9.36 -8.63
N CYS A 12 -3.26 8.27 -9.41
CA CYS A 12 -3.08 6.92 -8.89
C CYS A 12 -1.75 6.77 -8.14
N MET A 13 -0.64 7.28 -8.68
CA MET A 13 0.67 7.26 -8.01
C MET A 13 0.69 8.08 -6.71
N ARG A 14 -0.05 9.20 -6.66
CA ARG A 14 -0.23 9.94 -5.40
C ARG A 14 -1.00 9.10 -4.39
N ARG A 15 -2.12 8.50 -4.82
CA ARG A 15 -2.98 7.69 -3.95
C ARG A 15 -2.26 6.45 -3.42
N GLU A 16 -1.42 5.81 -4.22
CA GLU A 16 -0.57 4.69 -3.77
C GLU A 16 0.38 5.14 -2.66
N ARG A 17 1.07 6.28 -2.85
CA ARG A 17 2.06 6.77 -1.89
C ARG A 17 1.46 7.23 -0.55
N VAL A 18 0.34 7.94 -0.59
CA VAL A 18 -0.19 8.67 0.59
C VAL A 18 -1.67 8.37 0.91
N GLY A 19 -2.27 7.39 0.23
CA GLY A 19 -3.69 7.08 0.38
C GLY A 19 -4.62 8.15 -0.20
N LEU A 20 -5.90 8.06 0.14
CA LEU A 20 -6.92 9.03 -0.28
C LEU A 20 -6.86 10.28 0.62
N VAL A 21 -6.05 11.26 0.22
CA VAL A 21 -5.82 12.50 0.97
C VAL A 21 -6.35 13.73 0.25
N ARG A 22 -6.88 14.69 1.03
CA ARG A 22 -7.32 16.02 0.57
C ARG A 22 -6.13 16.98 0.39
N PRO A 23 -6.18 17.94 -0.54
CA PRO A 23 -7.22 18.12 -1.56
C PRO A 23 -7.30 16.92 -2.51
N LEU A 24 -8.51 16.64 -3.03
CA LEU A 24 -8.65 15.63 -4.09
C LEU A 24 -7.89 16.12 -5.32
N TRP A 25 -7.54 15.22 -6.23
CA TRP A 25 -6.65 15.58 -7.34
C TRP A 25 -7.17 16.75 -8.17
N HIS A 26 -8.46 16.79 -8.51
CA HIS A 26 -9.02 17.91 -9.27
C HIS A 26 -8.94 19.24 -8.51
N ASP A 27 -9.18 19.23 -7.19
CA ASP A 27 -9.02 20.41 -6.32
C ASP A 27 -7.53 20.82 -6.23
N PHE A 28 -6.63 19.84 -6.20
CA PHE A 28 -5.20 20.07 -6.07
C PHE A 28 -4.63 20.71 -7.34
N VAL A 29 -5.04 20.21 -8.51
CA VAL A 29 -4.72 20.81 -9.81
C VAL A 29 -5.23 22.25 -9.89
N ALA A 30 -6.45 22.50 -9.41
CA ALA A 30 -7.03 23.85 -9.43
C ALA A 30 -6.30 24.85 -8.50
N THR A 31 -5.67 24.36 -7.43
CA THR A 31 -5.04 25.21 -6.40
C THR A 31 -3.51 25.27 -6.49
N ASN A 32 -2.86 24.23 -7.02
CA ASN A 32 -1.40 24.13 -7.13
C ASN A 32 -0.99 23.13 -8.24
N ASP A 33 -1.16 23.52 -9.49
CA ASP A 33 -0.84 22.67 -10.64
C ASP A 33 0.67 22.37 -10.78
N GLU A 34 1.54 23.28 -10.35
CA GLU A 34 2.99 23.09 -10.39
C GLU A 34 3.43 21.92 -9.48
N ALA A 35 2.84 21.79 -8.29
CA ALA A 35 3.07 20.63 -7.44
C ALA A 35 2.52 19.34 -8.04
N CYS A 36 1.40 19.42 -8.78
CA CYS A 36 0.84 18.28 -9.50
C CYS A 36 1.77 17.83 -10.64
N GLU A 37 2.45 18.76 -11.32
CA GLU A 37 3.39 18.47 -12.39
C GLU A 37 4.55 17.58 -11.93
N GLN A 38 5.05 17.75 -10.70
CA GLN A 38 6.07 16.85 -10.14
C GLN A 38 5.60 15.39 -10.04
N VAL A 39 4.30 15.18 -9.79
CA VAL A 39 3.71 13.84 -9.79
C VAL A 39 3.50 13.34 -11.21
N ARG A 40 3.10 14.21 -12.15
CA ARG A 40 2.96 13.86 -13.57
C ARG A 40 4.28 13.46 -14.21
N LEU A 41 5.40 14.09 -13.85
CA LEU A 41 6.74 13.68 -14.31
C LEU A 41 7.11 12.26 -13.88
N ARG A 42 6.67 11.84 -12.67
CA ARG A 42 6.83 10.45 -12.22
C ARG A 42 5.94 9.49 -13.02
N ALA A 43 4.72 9.90 -13.35
CA ALA A 43 3.83 9.13 -14.23
C ALA A 43 4.42 8.97 -15.65
N ASP A 44 5.03 10.03 -16.19
CA ASP A 44 5.72 9.95 -17.48
C ASP A 44 6.92 9.02 -17.42
N HIS A 45 7.68 9.03 -16.32
CA HIS A 45 8.79 8.12 -16.14
C HIS A 45 8.34 6.66 -16.13
N LEU A 46 7.27 6.33 -15.39
CA LEU A 46 6.68 4.98 -15.39
C LEU A 46 6.19 4.59 -16.79
N THR A 47 5.55 5.52 -17.50
CA THR A 47 5.10 5.29 -18.88
C THR A 47 6.28 4.98 -19.80
N ARG A 48 7.41 5.70 -19.67
CA ARG A 48 8.65 5.40 -20.41
C ARG A 48 9.23 4.04 -20.07
N LEU A 49 9.22 3.65 -18.79
CA LEU A 49 9.66 2.31 -18.36
C LEU A 49 8.79 1.23 -19.01
N LEU A 50 7.47 1.35 -18.93
CA LEU A 50 6.54 0.39 -19.55
C LEU A 50 6.76 0.29 -21.07
N ALA A 51 6.93 1.43 -21.74
CA ALA A 51 7.23 1.46 -23.17
C ALA A 51 8.53 0.74 -23.53
N SER A 52 9.56 0.77 -22.66
CA SER A 52 10.80 0.00 -22.89
C SER A 52 10.62 -1.52 -22.84
N TYR A 53 9.51 -1.99 -22.25
CA TYR A 53 9.09 -3.39 -22.26
C TYR A 53 8.00 -3.67 -23.31
N GLY A 54 7.71 -2.71 -24.21
CA GLY A 54 6.66 -2.84 -25.23
C GLY A 54 5.23 -2.70 -24.70
N LEU A 55 5.04 -2.19 -23.49
CA LEU A 55 3.73 -2.01 -22.86
C LEU A 55 3.24 -0.57 -23.03
N THR A 56 1.92 -0.40 -23.18
CA THR A 56 1.25 0.92 -23.26
C THR A 56 0.05 0.95 -22.33
N ILE A 57 -0.14 2.08 -21.63
CA ILE A 57 -1.33 2.32 -20.81
C ILE A 57 -2.37 3.03 -21.67
N VAL A 58 -3.58 2.48 -21.72
CA VAL A 58 -4.74 3.07 -22.40
C VAL A 58 -5.93 3.15 -21.46
N GLN A 59 -6.78 4.16 -21.64
CA GLN A 59 -8.09 4.20 -20.99
C GLN A 59 -9.08 3.39 -21.83
N THR A 60 -9.81 2.48 -21.20
CA THR A 60 -10.84 1.63 -21.84
C THR A 60 -12.13 1.68 -21.02
N GLU A 61 -13.28 1.48 -21.67
CA GLU A 61 -14.59 1.39 -21.03
C GLU A 61 -14.86 -0.03 -20.46
N ASP A 62 -14.16 -1.05 -20.97
CA ASP A 62 -14.31 -2.46 -20.58
C ASP A 62 -13.24 -2.92 -19.57
N ALA A 63 -12.80 -2.01 -18.70
CA ALA A 63 -11.78 -2.33 -17.71
C ALA A 63 -12.31 -3.37 -16.71
N ARG A 64 -11.71 -4.57 -16.71
CA ARG A 64 -11.99 -5.57 -15.67
C ARG A 64 -11.36 -5.12 -14.36
N ALA A 65 -12.07 -5.33 -13.26
CA ALA A 65 -11.49 -5.18 -11.94
C ALA A 65 -10.28 -6.13 -11.80
N PRO A 66 -9.16 -5.67 -11.23
CA PRO A 66 -8.04 -6.56 -10.95
C PRO A 66 -8.49 -7.66 -9.98
N GLU A 67 -7.80 -8.81 -10.05
CA GLU A 67 -8.03 -9.91 -9.11
C GLU A 67 -7.80 -9.43 -7.67
N THR A 68 -8.51 -10.07 -6.72
CA THR A 68 -8.26 -9.82 -5.30
C THR A 68 -6.80 -10.18 -4.98
N PRO A 69 -6.09 -9.37 -4.17
CA PRO A 69 -4.73 -9.70 -3.76
C PRO A 69 -4.64 -11.11 -3.15
N PRO A 70 -3.53 -11.82 -3.35
CA PRO A 70 -3.30 -13.11 -2.70
C PRO A 70 -3.28 -12.97 -1.17
N ASP A 71 -3.48 -14.08 -0.46
CA ASP A 71 -3.44 -14.08 1.01
C ASP A 71 -2.10 -13.60 1.56
N THR A 72 -0.99 -13.90 0.87
CA THR A 72 0.33 -13.36 1.19
C THR A 72 0.61 -12.14 0.33
N ILE A 73 0.63 -10.95 0.95
CA ILE A 73 0.77 -9.67 0.25
C ILE A 73 2.18 -9.09 0.26
N TYR A 74 3.03 -9.62 1.13
CA TYR A 74 4.39 -9.14 1.32
C TYR A 74 5.29 -10.33 1.63
N ARG A 75 6.43 -10.40 0.95
CA ARG A 75 7.52 -11.33 1.22
C ARG A 75 8.83 -10.62 0.91
N CYS A 76 9.68 -10.47 1.91
CA CYS A 76 10.99 -9.83 1.75
C CYS A 76 12.06 -10.54 2.57
N ALA A 77 13.24 -10.72 2.02
CA ALA A 77 14.39 -11.24 2.75
C ALA A 77 14.81 -10.27 3.86
N LEU A 78 15.17 -10.81 5.02
CA LEU A 78 15.87 -10.05 6.07
C LEU A 78 17.33 -9.83 5.65
N GLU A 79 18.02 -8.88 6.28
CA GLU A 79 19.35 -8.40 5.86
C GLU A 79 20.40 -9.50 5.67
N ASP A 80 20.34 -10.57 6.46
CA ASP A 80 21.28 -11.69 6.39
C ASP A 80 20.94 -12.74 5.31
N GLY A 81 19.81 -12.60 4.62
CA GLY A 81 19.32 -13.51 3.60
C GLY A 81 18.94 -14.91 4.10
N THR A 82 18.96 -15.16 5.41
CA THR A 82 18.68 -16.48 6.01
C THR A 82 17.21 -16.69 6.35
N ALA A 83 16.47 -15.59 6.38
CA ALA A 83 15.06 -15.58 6.74
C ALA A 83 14.30 -14.55 5.90
N GLU A 84 12.99 -14.75 5.82
CA GLU A 84 12.06 -13.86 5.15
C GLU A 84 11.02 -13.35 6.14
N ARG A 85 10.52 -12.15 5.85
CA ARG A 85 9.36 -11.56 6.47
C ARG A 85 8.16 -11.71 5.55
N VAL A 86 7.09 -12.26 6.07
CA VAL A 86 5.82 -12.45 5.37
C VAL A 86 4.72 -11.70 6.08
N ILE A 87 3.86 -11.02 5.31
CA ILE A 87 2.56 -10.53 5.80
C ILE A 87 1.48 -11.31 5.07
N ARG A 88 0.61 -11.98 5.83
CA ARG A 88 -0.46 -12.79 5.27
C ARG A 88 -1.78 -12.63 6.01
N ARG A 89 -2.86 -12.95 5.31
CA ARG A 89 -4.18 -13.13 5.88
C ARG A 89 -4.24 -14.42 6.71
N ALA A 90 -4.95 -14.37 7.84
CA ALA A 90 -5.18 -15.51 8.71
C ALA A 90 -6.57 -15.39 9.37
N GLY A 91 -7.54 -16.17 8.85
CA GLY A 91 -8.95 -16.02 9.24
C GLY A 91 -9.44 -14.59 9.00
N ASP A 92 -10.03 -13.97 10.02
CA ASP A 92 -10.54 -12.59 9.97
C ASP A 92 -9.44 -11.53 10.20
N GLY A 93 -8.19 -11.96 10.43
CA GLY A 93 -7.08 -11.10 10.80
C GLY A 93 -5.86 -11.22 9.87
N TRP A 94 -4.75 -10.71 10.38
CA TRP A 94 -3.46 -10.65 9.71
C TRP A 94 -2.36 -11.20 10.59
N GLU A 95 -1.37 -11.82 9.95
CA GLU A 95 -0.17 -12.31 10.60
C GLU A 95 1.08 -11.68 9.98
N VAL A 96 2.05 -11.40 10.85
CA VAL A 96 3.43 -11.17 10.45
C VAL A 96 4.23 -12.42 10.81
N VAL A 97 4.77 -13.08 9.80
CA VAL A 97 5.43 -14.38 9.92
C VAL A 97 6.90 -14.23 9.54
N LYS A 98 7.78 -14.86 10.33
CA LYS A 98 9.17 -15.08 9.95
C LYS A 98 9.30 -16.48 9.36
N VAL A 99 9.90 -16.58 8.18
CA VAL A 99 10.21 -17.87 7.54
C VAL A 99 11.71 -18.05 7.57
N ALA A 100 12.22 -19.09 8.22
CA ALA A 100 13.66 -19.37 8.28
C ALA A 100 13.91 -20.87 8.17
N GLY A 101 14.78 -21.29 7.23
CA GLY A 101 15.04 -22.72 7.00
C GLY A 101 13.79 -23.55 6.69
N GLY A 102 12.78 -22.94 6.05
CA GLY A 102 11.49 -23.58 5.76
C GLY A 102 10.53 -23.66 6.96
N VAL A 103 10.91 -23.14 8.13
CA VAL A 103 10.05 -23.09 9.32
C VAL A 103 9.38 -21.72 9.42
N GLU A 104 8.07 -21.73 9.60
CA GLU A 104 7.27 -20.52 9.83
C GLU A 104 7.07 -20.28 11.33
N THR A 105 7.35 -19.05 11.76
CA THR A 105 7.06 -18.56 13.11
C THR A 105 6.17 -17.34 13.00
N VAL A 106 4.95 -17.43 13.52
CA VAL A 106 4.05 -16.27 13.64
C VAL A 106 4.62 -15.35 14.72
N GLU A 107 5.14 -14.20 14.31
CA GLU A 107 5.71 -13.22 15.24
C GLU A 107 4.67 -12.24 15.77
N GLN A 108 3.55 -12.08 15.08
CA GLN A 108 2.44 -11.21 15.47
C GLN A 108 1.16 -11.58 14.73
N SER A 109 0.04 -11.59 15.45
CA SER A 109 -1.31 -11.69 14.87
C SER A 109 -2.13 -10.48 15.29
N PHE A 110 -2.96 -9.94 14.41
CA PHE A 110 -3.78 -8.77 14.72
C PHE A 110 -5.00 -8.62 13.82
N MET A 111 -5.99 -7.87 14.32
CA MET A 111 -7.15 -7.41 13.55
C MET A 111 -6.88 -6.01 12.97
N LEU A 112 -7.42 -5.73 11.79
CA LEU A 112 -7.17 -4.49 11.07
C LEU A 112 -7.71 -3.26 11.82
N ASP A 113 -8.89 -3.38 12.41
CA ASP A 113 -9.53 -2.34 13.23
C ASP A 113 -8.68 -2.01 14.47
N ARG A 114 -8.14 -3.03 15.14
CA ARG A 114 -7.27 -2.85 16.30
C ARG A 114 -5.96 -2.18 15.92
N ALA A 115 -5.37 -2.55 14.78
CA ALA A 115 -4.17 -1.89 14.26
C ALA A 115 -4.43 -0.41 13.92
N ALA A 116 -5.60 -0.09 13.36
CA ALA A 116 -6.00 1.29 13.08
C ALA A 116 -6.20 2.12 14.36
N ILE A 117 -6.81 1.55 15.41
CA ILE A 117 -6.91 2.19 16.73
C ILE A 117 -5.53 2.45 17.32
N ASN A 118 -4.63 1.46 17.26
CA ASN A 118 -3.26 1.60 17.75
C ASN A 118 -2.47 2.68 16.98
N ALA A 119 -2.70 2.82 15.67
CA ALA A 119 -2.14 3.91 14.89
C ALA A 119 -2.60 5.28 15.41
N GLY A 120 -3.87 5.40 15.80
CA GLY A 120 -4.42 6.59 16.43
C GLY A 120 -3.73 6.94 17.75
N LEU A 121 -3.44 5.93 18.60
CA LEU A 121 -2.70 6.13 19.84
C LEU A 121 -1.31 6.72 19.60
N VAL A 122 -0.59 6.24 18.57
CA VAL A 122 0.71 6.81 18.19
C VAL A 122 0.56 8.24 17.73
N LEU A 123 -0.45 8.53 16.89
CA LEU A 123 -0.66 9.87 16.34
C LEU A 123 -0.97 10.92 17.42
N THR A 124 -1.60 10.51 18.52
CA THR A 124 -1.94 11.38 19.65
C THR A 124 -0.90 11.36 20.77
N ASP A 125 0.28 10.78 20.55
CA ASP A 125 1.33 10.59 21.56
C ASP A 125 0.82 9.95 22.86
N ALA A 126 -0.17 9.06 22.75
CA ALA A 126 -0.79 8.42 23.91
C ALA A 126 0.24 7.51 24.60
N PRO A 127 0.44 7.61 25.93
CA PRO A 127 1.42 6.79 26.66
C PRO A 127 1.23 5.29 26.45
N GLU A 128 0.00 4.84 26.26
CA GLU A 128 -0.39 3.45 26.00
C GLU A 128 0.26 2.88 24.75
N ALA A 129 0.60 3.71 23.75
CA ALA A 129 1.28 3.23 22.55
C ALA A 129 2.64 2.57 22.88
N LYS A 130 3.33 3.06 23.91
CA LYS A 130 4.66 2.57 24.30
C LYS A 130 4.65 1.17 24.89
N SER A 131 3.49 0.70 25.39
CA SER A 131 3.36 -0.63 25.99
C SER A 131 2.92 -1.72 24.99
N ILE A 132 2.57 -1.35 23.76
CA ILE A 132 2.12 -2.31 22.75
C ILE A 132 3.34 -2.98 22.10
N SER A 133 3.55 -4.26 22.44
CA SER A 133 4.61 -5.06 21.85
C SER A 133 4.46 -5.17 20.32
N GLY A 134 5.55 -4.95 19.59
CA GLY A 134 5.58 -5.05 18.13
C GLY A 134 4.75 -3.96 17.41
N LEU A 135 4.41 -2.85 18.06
CA LEU A 135 3.58 -1.79 17.45
C LEU A 135 4.15 -1.27 16.13
N GLY A 136 5.45 -0.97 16.07
CA GLY A 136 6.08 -0.51 14.82
C GLY A 136 5.94 -1.50 13.67
N ARG A 137 6.03 -2.81 13.95
CA ARG A 137 5.84 -3.88 12.96
C ARG A 137 4.39 -3.98 12.53
N GLN A 138 3.44 -3.88 13.46
CA GLN A 138 2.02 -3.84 13.15
C GLN A 138 1.67 -2.66 12.24
N LEU A 139 2.17 -1.47 12.53
CA LEU A 139 1.93 -0.27 11.72
C LEU A 139 2.60 -0.36 10.35
N ALA A 140 3.80 -0.93 10.26
CA ALA A 140 4.44 -1.21 8.97
C ALA A 140 3.61 -2.22 8.15
N ALA A 141 3.10 -3.28 8.78
CA ALA A 141 2.23 -4.24 8.10
C ALA A 141 0.91 -3.61 7.64
N LEU A 142 0.33 -2.74 8.47
CA LEU A 142 -0.87 -1.98 8.12
C LEU A 142 -0.66 -1.15 6.84
N VAL A 143 0.50 -0.48 6.72
CA VAL A 143 0.86 0.29 5.52
C VAL A 143 0.88 -0.60 4.27
N GLU A 144 1.51 -1.77 4.34
CA GLU A 144 1.57 -2.70 3.21
C GLU A 144 0.17 -3.20 2.81
N ILE A 145 -0.68 -3.54 3.78
CA ILE A 145 -2.07 -3.96 3.53
C ILE A 145 -2.83 -2.91 2.73
N PHE A 146 -2.72 -1.63 3.10
CA PHE A 146 -3.39 -0.54 2.38
C PHE A 146 -2.76 -0.25 1.01
N ARG A 147 -1.44 -0.38 0.86
CA ARG A 147 -0.73 -0.17 -0.43
C ARG A 147 -1.19 -1.13 -1.51
N VAL A 148 -1.41 -2.39 -1.14
CA VAL A 148 -1.88 -3.43 -2.08
C VAL A 148 -3.40 -3.55 -2.14
N HIS A 149 -4.13 -2.61 -1.51
CA HIS A 149 -5.58 -2.64 -1.41
C HIS A 149 -6.15 -3.95 -0.82
N ALA A 150 -5.42 -4.57 0.10
CA ALA A 150 -5.79 -5.86 0.68
C ALA A 150 -6.67 -5.73 1.92
N GLN A 151 -7.09 -4.54 2.33
CA GLN A 151 -7.96 -4.37 3.52
C GLN A 151 -9.36 -4.98 3.39
N GLY A 152 -9.81 -5.34 2.18
CA GLY A 152 -11.12 -5.96 1.96
C GLY A 152 -11.17 -7.41 2.44
N MET A 153 -12.32 -7.85 2.96
CA MET A 153 -12.56 -9.27 3.29
C MET A 153 -12.47 -10.13 2.02
N ALA A 154 -11.87 -11.31 2.14
CA ALA A 154 -11.92 -12.31 1.09
C ALA A 154 -13.37 -12.77 1.11
N LYS A 155 -14.08 -12.58 0.00
CA LYS A 155 -15.43 -13.11 -0.13
C LYS A 155 -15.38 -14.62 -0.25
#